data_AF-A0A953U328-F1
#
_entry.id   AF-A0A953U328-F1
#
_cell.length_a   1.000
_cell.length_b   1.000
_cell.length_c   1.000
_cell.angle_alpha   90.00
_cell.angle_beta   90.00
_cell.angle_gamma   90.00
#
_symmetry.space_group_name_H-M   'P 1'
#
loop_
_entity.id
_entity.type
_entity.pdbx_description
1 polymer ?
#
loop_
_entity_poly.entity_id
_entity_poly.type
_entity_poly.pdbx_seq_one_letter_code
_entity_poly.pdbx_strand_id
1 'polypeptide(L)'
;DSSAATIAAQALWRMGRYLSQSPDSAERARRYLQAALTVAGALFDRPYLSEDARHQGLVLHSVYHRPAGWDYVPLGRRIPCGEASMWGDYHARELALLLLRETRGEPYLTFFV
;
A
#
# COMPACT_ATOMS: atom_id res chain seq x y z
N ASP A 1 1.14 -7.56 -8.53
CA ASP A 1 0.89 -6.13 -8.72
C ASP A 1 0.81 -5.49 -7.36
N SER A 2 1.89 -4.79 -6.97
CA SER A 2 1.99 -4.15 -5.67
C SER A 2 1.05 -2.97 -5.51
N SER A 3 0.71 -2.27 -6.61
CA SER A 3 -0.18 -1.11 -6.56
C SER A 3 -1.57 -1.47 -6.02
N ALA A 4 -2.12 -2.61 -6.45
CA ALA A 4 -3.37 -3.14 -5.93
C ALA A 4 -3.27 -3.51 -4.43
N ALA A 5 -2.16 -4.11 -4.00
CA ALA A 5 -1.94 -4.44 -2.59
C ALA A 5 -1.86 -3.18 -1.72
N THR A 6 -1.23 -2.12 -2.22
CA THR A 6 -1.14 -0.83 -1.53
C THR A 6 -2.51 -0.17 -1.36
N ILE A 7 -3.32 -0.12 -2.43
CA ILE A 7 -4.70 0.39 -2.38
C ILE A 7 -5.53 -0.41 -1.36
N ALA A 8 -5.41 -1.74 -1.39
CA ALA A 8 -6.12 -2.61 -0.46
C ALA A 8 -5.67 -2.36 1.00
N ALA A 9 -4.38 -2.29 1.28
CA ALA A 9 -3.87 -2.02 2.62
C ALA A 9 -4.40 -0.69 3.19
N GLN A 10 -4.42 0.35 2.36
CA GLN A 10 -5.00 1.62 2.74
C GLN A 10 -6.50 1.52 3.04
N ALA A 11 -7.28 0.86 2.18
CA ALA A 11 -8.72 0.65 2.41
C ALA A 11 -9.00 -0.18 3.67
N LEU A 12 -8.22 -1.23 3.91
CA LEU A 12 -8.31 -2.07 5.11
C LEU A 12 -8.05 -1.26 6.38
N TRP A 13 -7.04 -0.38 6.37
CA TRP A 13 -6.76 0.51 7.50
C TRP A 13 -7.93 1.45 7.78
N ARG A 14 -8.43 2.14 6.74
CA ARG A 14 -9.56 3.07 6.86
C ARG A 14 -10.83 2.37 7.33
N MET A 15 -11.14 1.19 6.80
CA MET A 15 -12.29 0.37 7.22
C MET A 15 -12.14 -0.11 8.66
N GLY A 16 -10.95 -0.59 9.05
CA GLY A 16 -10.66 -0.99 10.42
C GLY A 16 -10.89 0.15 11.40
N ARG A 17 -10.38 1.35 11.10
CA ARG A 17 -10.60 2.57 11.91
C ARG A 17 -12.08 2.95 12.01
N TYR A 18 -12.83 2.87 10.91
CA TYR A 18 -14.27 3.15 10.91
C TYR A 18 -15.02 2.16 11.83
N LEU A 19 -14.75 0.87 11.70
CA LEU A 19 -15.39 -0.16 12.52
C LEU A 19 -14.99 -0.11 14.00
N SER A 20 -13.81 0.43 14.33
CA SER A 20 -13.40 0.65 15.72
C SER A 20 -14.28 1.67 16.46
N GLN A 21 -15.13 2.43 15.76
CA GLN A 21 -16.06 3.39 16.37
C GLN A 21 -17.29 2.70 16.99
N SER A 22 -17.54 1.42 16.68
CA SER A 22 -18.66 0.66 17.23
C SER A 22 -18.17 -0.58 17.99
N PRO A 23 -18.61 -0.78 19.26
CA PRO A 23 -18.29 -1.97 20.04
C PRO A 23 -18.69 -3.28 19.34
N ASP A 24 -19.82 -3.29 18.63
CA ASP A 24 -20.37 -4.48 17.95
C ASP A 24 -19.49 -4.96 16.78
N SER A 25 -18.54 -4.14 16.34
CA SER A 25 -17.62 -4.46 15.25
C SER A 25 -16.16 -4.54 15.66
N ALA A 26 -15.85 -4.52 16.96
CA ALA A 26 -14.47 -4.52 17.48
C ALA A 26 -13.62 -5.67 16.90
N GLU A 27 -14.18 -6.88 16.79
CA GLU A 27 -13.48 -8.03 16.24
C GLU A 27 -13.11 -7.85 14.76
N ARG A 28 -14.08 -7.38 13.97
CA ARG A 28 -13.87 -7.11 12.54
C ARG A 28 -12.88 -5.97 12.35
N ALA A 29 -13.00 -4.91 13.16
CA ALA A 29 -12.09 -3.78 13.16
C ALA A 29 -10.64 -4.23 13.37
N ARG A 30 -10.39 -5.02 14.42
CA ARG A 30 -9.07 -5.57 14.73
C ARG A 30 -8.52 -6.41 13.58
N ARG A 31 -9.35 -7.28 12.96
CA ARG A 31 -8.95 -8.10 11.82
C ARG A 31 -8.53 -7.25 10.62
N TYR A 32 -9.28 -6.21 10.29
CA TYR A 32 -8.96 -5.31 9.18
C TYR A 32 -7.69 -4.48 9.44
N LEU A 33 -7.54 -3.93 10.64
CA LEU A 33 -6.33 -3.21 11.04
C LEU A 33 -5.09 -4.11 10.96
N GLN A 34 -5.18 -5.33 11.49
CA GLN A 34 -4.06 -6.27 11.45
C GLN A 34 -3.73 -6.69 10.02
N ALA A 35 -4.73 -6.94 9.17
CA ALA A 35 -4.50 -7.22 7.75
C ALA A 35 -3.81 -6.06 7.04
N ALA A 36 -4.22 -4.81 7.29
CA ALA A 36 -3.58 -3.63 6.75
C ALA A 36 -2.10 -3.54 7.15
N LEU A 37 -1.79 -3.76 8.44
CA LEU A 37 -0.43 -3.73 8.95
C LEU A 37 0.44 -4.86 8.38
N THR A 38 -0.12 -6.06 8.20
CA THR A 38 0.60 -7.18 7.57
C THR A 38 0.97 -6.85 6.12
N VAL A 39 0.04 -6.28 5.35
CA VAL A 39 0.33 -5.90 3.96
C VAL A 39 1.30 -4.73 3.91
N ALA A 40 1.12 -3.71 4.76
CA ALA A 40 2.03 -2.57 4.86
C ALA A 40 3.46 -3.02 5.22
N GLY A 41 3.61 -3.97 6.15
CA GLY A 41 4.91 -4.54 6.50
C GLY A 41 5.61 -5.20 5.32
N ALA A 42 4.89 -5.92 4.46
CA ALA A 42 5.46 -6.49 3.25
C ALA A 42 5.79 -5.42 2.19
N LEU A 43 4.94 -4.41 2.00
CA LEU A 43 5.12 -3.36 1.01
C LEU A 43 6.26 -2.39 1.35
N PHE A 44 6.47 -2.13 2.64
CA PHE A 44 7.52 -1.23 3.15
C PHE A 44 8.82 -1.97 3.51
N ASP A 45 9.01 -3.16 2.94
CA ASP A 45 10.24 -3.92 2.99
C ASP A 45 10.63 -4.38 1.58
N ARG A 46 11.85 -4.89 1.44
CA ARG A 46 12.30 -5.53 0.20
C ARG A 46 11.49 -6.79 -0.10
N PRO A 47 11.25 -7.11 -1.38
CA PRO A 47 11.72 -6.38 -2.58
C PRO A 47 10.75 -5.30 -3.08
N TYR A 48 9.70 -4.96 -2.32
CA TYR A 48 8.65 -4.05 -2.76
C TYR A 48 9.03 -2.59 -2.58
N LEU A 49 9.62 -2.22 -1.44
CA LEU A 49 10.15 -0.87 -1.26
C LEU A 49 11.41 -0.70 -2.11
N SER A 50 11.44 0.34 -2.92
CA SER A 50 12.63 0.70 -3.70
C SER A 50 13.72 1.24 -2.78
N GLU A 51 14.90 0.60 -2.81
CA GLU A 51 16.13 1.08 -2.16
C GLU A 51 17.14 1.66 -3.17
N ASP A 52 16.91 1.54 -4.48
CA ASP A 52 17.80 2.10 -5.50
C ASP A 52 17.56 3.61 -5.62
N ALA A 53 18.56 4.41 -5.24
CA ALA A 53 18.51 5.87 -5.32
C ALA A 53 18.34 6.43 -6.75
N ARG A 54 18.54 5.62 -7.79
CA ARG A 54 18.30 5.99 -9.20
C ARG A 54 16.88 5.65 -9.66
N HIS A 55 16.15 4.82 -8.90
CA HIS A 55 14.78 4.49 -9.21
C HIS A 55 13.85 5.61 -8.71
N GLN A 56 12.92 6.05 -9.56
CA GLN A 56 12.08 7.22 -9.27
C GLN A 56 10.75 6.87 -8.60
N GLY A 57 10.37 5.60 -8.58
CA GLY A 57 9.18 5.11 -7.87
C GLY A 57 9.47 4.56 -6.47
N LEU A 58 8.47 4.59 -5.60
CA LEU A 58 8.54 4.15 -4.20
C LEU A 58 8.29 2.65 -4.05
N VAL A 59 7.18 2.14 -4.62
CA VAL A 59 6.78 0.73 -4.49
C VAL A 59 6.88 0.03 -5.84
N LEU A 60 7.81 -0.92 -5.91
CA LEU A 60 8.15 -1.72 -7.08
C LEU A 60 7.14 -2.85 -7.32
N HIS A 61 7.23 -3.46 -8.50
CA HIS A 61 6.41 -4.60 -8.94
C HIS A 61 4.93 -4.26 -9.17
N SER A 62 4.67 -3.01 -9.56
CA SER A 62 3.41 -2.63 -10.17
C SER A 62 3.30 -3.27 -11.56
N VAL A 63 2.08 -3.59 -11.98
CA VAL A 63 1.80 -4.08 -13.34
C VAL A 63 0.66 -3.26 -13.90
N TYR A 64 0.95 -2.38 -14.86
CA TYR A 64 -0.02 -1.45 -15.39
C TYR A 64 -1.01 -2.12 -16.34
N HIS A 65 -0.52 -2.84 -17.36
CA HIS A 65 -1.42 -3.41 -18.37
C HIS A 65 -0.86 -4.70 -18.97
N ARG A 66 -1.06 -5.81 -18.24
CA ARG A 66 -0.52 -7.11 -18.63
C ARG A 66 -0.99 -7.65 -19.99
N PRO A 67 -2.28 -7.54 -20.38
CA PRO A 67 -2.74 -8.07 -21.65
C PRO A 67 -2.12 -7.38 -22.89
N ALA A 68 -1.82 -6.08 -22.78
CA ALA A 68 -1.20 -5.31 -23.86
C ALA A 68 0.32 -5.26 -23.79
N GLY A 69 0.93 -5.83 -22.73
CA GLY A 69 2.38 -5.95 -22.58
C GLY A 69 3.11 -4.61 -22.45
N TRP A 70 2.50 -3.61 -21.80
CA TRP A 70 3.11 -2.27 -21.66
C TRP A 70 4.27 -2.23 -20.66
N ASP A 71 4.25 -3.10 -19.66
CA ASP A 71 5.28 -3.15 -18.62
C ASP A 71 6.52 -3.94 -19.07
N TYR A 72 7.70 -3.46 -18.72
CA TYR A 72 8.97 -4.12 -19.03
C TYR A 72 9.08 -5.49 -18.34
N VAL A 73 9.48 -6.51 -19.11
CA VAL A 73 9.82 -7.84 -18.61
C VAL A 73 11.34 -8.02 -18.68
N PRO A 74 12.06 -8.01 -17.55
CA PRO A 74 13.50 -8.22 -17.55
C PRO A 74 13.90 -9.57 -18.16
N LEU A 75 15.10 -9.63 -18.75
CA LEU A 75 15.64 -10.86 -19.33
C LEU A 75 15.64 -12.01 -18.30
N GLY A 76 15.20 -13.19 -18.71
CA GLY A 76 15.09 -14.36 -17.83
C GLY A 76 13.85 -14.37 -16.92
N ARG A 77 12.97 -13.37 -17.01
CA ARG A 77 11.69 -13.33 -16.28
C ARG A 77 10.51 -13.67 -17.19
N ARG A 78 9.44 -14.18 -16.56
CA ARG A 78 8.18 -14.53 -17.22
C ARG A 78 7.08 -13.48 -17.00
N ILE A 79 7.28 -12.54 -16.08
CA ILE A 79 6.31 -11.52 -15.70
C ILE A 79 7.01 -10.17 -15.53
N PRO A 80 6.33 -9.03 -15.81
CA PRO A 80 6.88 -7.71 -15.51
C PRO A 80 7.19 -7.56 -14.04
N CYS A 81 8.31 -6.91 -13.75
CA CYS A 81 8.74 -6.61 -12.41
C CYS A 81 9.80 -5.50 -12.45
N GLY A 82 9.89 -4.74 -11.36
CA GLY A 82 10.85 -3.65 -11.22
C GLY A 82 10.19 -2.30 -11.49
N GLU A 83 9.08 -2.27 -12.24
CA GLU A 83 8.31 -1.05 -12.47
C GLU A 83 7.51 -0.62 -11.24
N ALA A 84 7.31 0.69 -11.10
CA ALA A 84 6.39 1.32 -10.16
C ALA A 84 5.24 2.00 -10.91
N SER A 85 4.27 2.53 -10.17
CA SER A 85 3.18 3.32 -10.75
C SER A 85 2.82 4.50 -9.88
N MET A 86 2.37 5.59 -10.51
CA MET A 86 2.01 6.82 -9.78
C MET A 86 0.90 6.59 -8.75
N TRP A 87 -0.11 5.77 -9.07
CA TRP A 87 -1.18 5.45 -8.12
C TRP A 87 -0.67 4.56 -6.99
N GLY A 88 0.17 3.56 -7.29
CA GLY A 88 0.81 2.74 -6.27
C GLY A 88 1.61 3.58 -5.28
N ASP A 89 2.44 4.49 -5.78
CA ASP A 89 3.26 5.37 -4.95
C ASP A 89 2.44 6.40 -4.15
N TYR A 90 1.40 6.97 -4.76
CA TYR A 90 0.45 7.85 -4.07
C TYR A 90 -0.17 7.13 -2.87
N HIS A 91 -0.75 5.95 -3.09
CA HIS A 91 -1.41 5.19 -2.02
C HIS A 91 -0.41 4.68 -0.98
N ALA A 92 0.83 4.39 -1.37
CA ALA A 92 1.89 3.96 -0.45
C ALA A 92 2.28 5.09 0.51
N ARG A 93 2.49 6.29 -0.05
CA ARG A 93 2.81 7.49 0.72
C ARG A 93 1.65 7.89 1.64
N GLU A 94 0.42 7.80 1.16
CA GLU A 94 -0.76 8.11 1.96
C GLU A 94 -0.96 7.09 3.10
N LEU A 95 -0.78 5.79 2.84
CA LEU A 95 -0.79 4.75 3.86
C LEU A 95 0.31 4.97 4.91
N ALA A 96 1.54 5.26 4.49
CA ALA A 96 2.64 5.55 5.41
C ALA A 96 2.34 6.76 6.30
N LEU A 97 1.77 7.83 5.73
CA LEU A 97 1.36 9.01 6.50
C LEU A 97 0.22 8.69 7.48
N LEU A 98 -0.79 7.92 7.06
CA LEU A 98 -1.88 7.47 7.93
C LEU A 98 -1.35 6.72 9.17
N LEU A 99 -0.45 5.76 8.95
CA LEU A 99 0.15 4.96 10.01
C LEU A 99 1.05 5.80 10.90
N LEU A 100 1.88 6.68 10.31
CA LEU A 100 2.76 7.57 11.06
C LEU A 100 1.96 8.48 12.01
N ARG A 101 0.88 9.09 11.51
CA ARG A 101 0.00 9.94 12.33
C ARG A 101 -0.62 9.15 13.48
N GLU A 102 -1.12 7.94 13.21
CA GLU A 102 -1.66 7.08 14.26
C GLU A 102 -0.63 6.79 15.34
N THR A 103 0.61 6.42 14.96
CA THR A 103 1.68 6.12 15.94
C THR A 103 2.09 7.33 16.78
N ARG A 104 1.82 8.55 16.30
CA ARG A 104 2.11 9.80 16.99
C ARG A 104 0.91 10.42 17.71
N GLY A 105 -0.28 9.79 17.62
CA GLY A 105 -1.52 10.38 18.12
C GLY A 105 -1.93 11.68 17.41
N GLU A 106 -1.46 11.89 16.18
CA GLU A 106 -1.80 13.06 15.38
C GLU A 106 -3.22 12.94 14.79
N PRO A 107 -3.84 14.07 14.37
CA PRO A 107 -5.16 14.04 13.75
C PRO A 107 -5.22 13.12 12.52
N TYR A 108 -6.27 12.29 12.48
CA TYR A 108 -6.50 11.35 11.38
C TYR A 108 -6.49 12.06 10.02
N LEU A 109 -5.84 11.44 9.04
CA LEU A 109 -5.71 12.03 7.70
C LEU A 109 -7.03 11.90 6.92
N THR A 110 -7.71 13.03 6.78
CA THR A 110 -8.89 13.25 5.93
C THR A 110 -8.55 14.25 4.83
N PHE A 111 -9.29 14.18 3.73
CA PHE A 111 -9.19 15.17 2.65
C PHE A 111 -9.84 16.51 3.02
N PHE A 112 -10.86 16.46 3.88
CA PHE A 112 -11.64 17.61 4.36
C PHE A 112 -11.51 17.76 5.88
N VAL A 113 -11.65 19.00 6.36
CA VAL A 113 -11.61 19.37 7.80
C VAL A 113 -13.03 19.50 8.32
#